data_AF-A0A354GLQ9-F1
#
_entry.id   AF-A0A354GLQ9-F1
#
_cell.length_a   1.000
_cell.length_b   1.000
_cell.length_c   1.000
_cell.angle_alpha   90.00
_cell.angle_beta   90.00
_cell.angle_gamma   90.00
#
_symmetry.space_group_name_H-M   'P 1'
#
loop_
_entity.id
_entity.type
_entity.pdbx_description
1 polymer ?
#
loop_
_entity_poly.entity_id
_entity_poly.type
_entity_poly.pdbx_seq_one_letter_code
_entity_poly.pdbx_strand_id
1 'polypeptide(L)'
;MSCAKIATMFVCLFALPLAIYAKPQADAKPLLLDDFETEPKGWTYIDGREFPGAKGSLALDAADAHGGKRSYKLQADFSGGGAYVGLWRDLASLKGRDVRELRLWVKAVNVTSIGVRLSDNTDQIFQKNGVKLAATPRPRYVLALRYIKVRGISGP
;
A
#
# COMPACT_ATOMS: atom_id res chain seq x y z
N MET A 1 -55.33 59.00 -14.85
CA MET A 1 -54.28 58.37 -14.02
C MET A 1 -54.78 57.00 -13.54
N SER A 2 -54.31 55.91 -14.13
CA SER A 2 -54.10 54.60 -13.49
C SER A 2 -53.53 53.66 -14.55
N CYS A 3 -52.28 53.23 -14.36
CA CYS A 3 -51.58 52.30 -15.26
C CYS A 3 -51.32 51.03 -14.44
N ALA A 4 -52.03 49.96 -14.76
CA ALA A 4 -51.88 48.66 -14.10
C ALA A 4 -50.60 47.97 -14.59
N LYS A 5 -49.69 47.64 -13.68
CA LYS A 5 -48.47 46.88 -13.98
C LYS A 5 -48.76 45.39 -13.81
N ILE A 6 -48.75 44.67 -14.93
CA ILE A 6 -48.80 43.20 -14.97
C ILE A 6 -47.44 42.67 -14.52
N ALA A 7 -47.41 41.85 -13.47
CA ALA A 7 -46.21 41.18 -13.00
C ALA A 7 -46.18 39.74 -13.53
N THR A 8 -45.24 39.45 -14.43
CA THR A 8 -44.99 38.09 -14.93
C THR A 8 -44.08 37.36 -13.95
N MET A 9 -44.56 36.27 -13.37
CA MET A 9 -43.84 35.44 -12.39
C MET A 9 -42.97 34.41 -13.13
N PHE A 10 -41.64 34.55 -13.07
CA PHE A 10 -40.70 33.53 -13.53
C PHE A 10 -40.61 32.42 -12.48
N VAL A 11 -41.17 31.25 -12.77
CA VAL A 11 -40.95 30.05 -11.96
C VAL A 11 -39.59 29.47 -12.36
N CYS A 12 -38.55 29.78 -11.59
CA CYS A 12 -37.27 29.08 -11.68
C CYS A 12 -37.45 27.64 -11.19
N LEU A 13 -37.51 26.70 -12.14
CA LEU A 13 -37.37 25.28 -11.88
C LEU A 13 -35.92 25.04 -11.42
N PHE A 14 -35.68 25.12 -10.11
CA PHE A 14 -34.41 24.71 -9.53
C PHE A 14 -34.24 23.20 -9.76
N ALA A 15 -33.42 22.83 -10.74
CA ALA A 15 -32.86 21.50 -10.83
C ALA A 15 -32.06 21.26 -9.55
N LEU A 16 -32.65 20.57 -8.58
CA LEU A 16 -31.96 20.08 -7.40
C LEU A 16 -30.77 19.24 -7.90
N PRO A 17 -29.52 19.62 -7.59
CA PRO A 17 -28.43 18.69 -7.80
C PRO A 17 -28.74 17.48 -6.93
N LEU A 18 -28.92 16.32 -7.58
CA LEU A 18 -28.77 15.02 -6.94
C LEU A 18 -27.34 15.00 -6.39
N ALA A 19 -27.19 15.50 -5.16
CA ALA A 19 -25.99 15.31 -4.38
C ALA A 19 -25.82 13.80 -4.29
N ILE A 20 -24.85 13.28 -5.05
CA ILE A 20 -24.40 11.91 -4.91
C ILE A 20 -23.88 11.82 -3.49
N TYR A 21 -24.74 11.36 -2.58
CA TYR A 21 -24.34 10.96 -1.25
C TYR A 21 -23.44 9.74 -1.45
N ALA A 22 -22.13 9.99 -1.55
CA ALA A 22 -21.14 8.95 -1.39
C ALA A 22 -21.37 8.34 0.00
N LYS A 23 -21.97 7.16 0.05
CA LYS A 23 -22.14 6.42 1.30
C LYS A 23 -20.76 6.33 1.95
N PRO A 24 -20.62 6.70 3.24
CA PRO A 24 -19.42 6.40 4.00
C PRO A 24 -19.18 4.90 3.88
N GLN A 25 -18.11 4.51 3.18
CA GLN A 25 -17.77 3.11 3.04
C GLN A 25 -17.30 2.65 4.41
N ALA A 26 -18.09 1.77 5.05
CA ALA A 26 -17.78 1.22 6.36
C ALA A 26 -16.31 0.79 6.40
N ASP A 27 -15.61 1.17 7.48
CA ASP A 27 -14.21 0.82 7.70
C ASP A 27 -14.04 -0.70 7.62
N ALA A 28 -13.58 -1.19 6.47
CA ALA A 28 -13.32 -2.60 6.27
C ALA A 28 -12.21 -3.02 7.22
N LYS A 29 -12.44 -4.06 8.02
CA LYS A 29 -11.43 -4.63 8.91
C LYS A 29 -10.19 -4.99 8.07
N PRO A 30 -8.98 -4.54 8.44
CA PRO A 30 -7.76 -4.91 7.73
C PRO A 30 -7.59 -6.42 7.67
N LEU A 31 -7.30 -6.95 6.49
CA LEU A 31 -6.90 -8.34 6.33
C LEU A 31 -5.43 -8.46 6.73
N LEU A 32 -5.15 -9.30 7.74
CA LEU A 32 -3.78 -9.60 8.14
C LEU A 32 -3.10 -10.44 7.05
N LEU A 33 -2.01 -9.94 6.49
CA LEU A 33 -1.17 -10.70 5.55
C LEU A 33 -0.17 -11.58 6.29
N ASP A 34 0.52 -10.98 7.26
CA ASP A 34 1.49 -11.67 8.11
C ASP A 34 1.74 -10.85 9.38
N ASP A 35 1.93 -11.54 10.50
CA ASP A 35 2.44 -10.98 11.75
C ASP A 35 3.80 -11.59 12.15
N PHE A 36 4.29 -12.56 11.37
CA PHE A 36 5.57 -13.27 11.57
C PHE A 36 5.66 -14.07 12.88
N GLU A 37 4.52 -14.41 13.50
CA GLU A 37 4.49 -15.28 14.67
C GLU A 37 4.62 -16.77 14.31
N THR A 38 4.57 -17.10 13.01
CA THR A 38 4.82 -18.43 12.46
C THR A 38 5.75 -18.34 11.24
N GLU A 39 6.08 -19.48 10.63
CA GLU A 39 6.89 -19.53 9.41
C GLU A 39 6.28 -18.62 8.31
N PRO A 40 7.02 -17.63 7.78
CA PRO A 40 6.48 -16.70 6.79
C PRO A 40 6.04 -17.44 5.53
N LYS A 41 4.77 -17.28 5.13
CA LYS A 41 4.23 -17.94 3.94
C LYS A 41 4.17 -16.98 2.75
N GLY A 42 4.70 -17.43 1.63
CA GLY A 42 4.65 -16.68 0.37
C GLY A 42 5.59 -15.49 0.29
N TRP A 43 6.51 -15.33 1.25
CA TRP A 43 7.59 -14.35 1.17
C TRP A 43 8.86 -14.97 0.59
N THR A 44 9.53 -14.22 -0.27
CA THR A 44 10.76 -14.64 -0.94
C THR A 44 11.82 -13.56 -0.85
N TYR A 45 13.05 -13.95 -0.57
CA TYR A 45 14.21 -13.05 -0.63
C TYR A 45 14.59 -12.76 -2.08
N ILE A 46 14.84 -11.49 -2.39
CA ILE A 46 15.29 -11.02 -3.70
C ILE A 46 16.72 -10.49 -3.56
N ASP A 47 17.63 -11.12 -4.31
CA ASP A 47 19.08 -10.87 -4.26
C ASP A 47 19.56 -9.70 -5.13
N GLY A 48 18.67 -9.15 -5.98
CA GLY A 48 19.02 -8.04 -6.85
C GLY A 48 20.06 -8.39 -7.91
N ARG A 49 20.08 -9.65 -8.36
CA ARG A 49 21.09 -10.21 -9.28
C ARG A 49 21.36 -9.41 -10.55
N GLU A 50 20.42 -8.56 -10.99
CA GLU A 50 20.61 -7.70 -12.15
C GLU A 50 21.67 -6.60 -11.91
N PHE A 51 21.95 -6.30 -10.64
CA PHE A 51 22.95 -5.34 -10.19
C PHE A 51 23.92 -6.05 -9.22
N PRO A 52 24.97 -6.70 -9.74
CA PRO A 52 25.85 -7.52 -8.93
C PRO A 52 26.57 -6.69 -7.87
N GLY A 53 26.85 -7.32 -6.73
CA GLY A 53 27.65 -6.73 -5.64
C GLY A 53 26.94 -6.68 -4.29
N ALA A 54 25.61 -6.56 -4.30
CA ALA A 54 24.83 -6.55 -3.07
C ALA A 54 24.76 -7.96 -2.45
N LYS A 55 24.80 -8.01 -1.12
CA LYS A 55 24.56 -9.23 -0.33
C LYS A 55 23.44 -8.97 0.66
N GLY A 56 22.73 -10.01 1.05
CA GLY A 56 21.66 -9.86 2.01
C GLY A 56 21.12 -11.20 2.49
N SER A 57 20.22 -11.11 3.46
CA SER A 57 19.54 -12.24 4.07
C SER A 57 18.16 -11.82 4.54
N LEU A 58 17.26 -12.80 4.65
CA LEU A 58 15.90 -12.60 5.11
C LEU A 58 15.55 -13.70 6.10
N ALA A 59 15.29 -13.34 7.35
CA ALA A 59 15.08 -14.30 8.44
C ALA A 59 14.13 -13.78 9.51
N LEU A 60 13.47 -14.69 10.23
CA LEU A 60 12.72 -14.35 11.43
C LEU A 60 13.67 -13.78 12.50
N ASP A 61 13.24 -12.74 13.19
CA ASP A 61 13.98 -12.08 14.25
C ASP A 61 13.11 -11.97 15.51
N ALA A 62 13.63 -12.44 16.64
CA ALA A 62 12.96 -12.36 17.93
C ALA A 62 13.42 -11.17 18.79
N ALA A 63 14.47 -10.45 18.36
CA ALA A 63 14.99 -9.31 19.10
C ALA A 63 14.13 -8.05 18.91
N ASP A 64 13.56 -7.87 17.71
CA ASP A 64 12.88 -6.64 17.32
C ASP A 64 11.48 -6.95 16.75
N ALA A 65 10.51 -7.18 17.63
CA ALA A 65 9.11 -7.39 17.27
C ALA A 65 8.28 -6.10 17.40
N HIS A 66 7.35 -5.85 16.47
CA HIS A 66 6.35 -4.78 16.62
C HIS A 66 5.20 -5.20 17.55
N GLY A 67 4.66 -6.40 17.32
CA GLY A 67 3.70 -7.07 18.16
C GLY A 67 4.07 -8.54 18.26
N GLY A 68 3.58 -9.25 19.28
CA GLY A 68 3.95 -10.65 19.49
C GLY A 68 5.42 -10.81 19.92
N LYS A 69 6.09 -11.82 19.37
CA LYS A 69 7.45 -12.24 19.74
C LYS A 69 8.46 -12.10 18.60
N ARG A 70 8.02 -11.93 17.35
CA ARG A 70 8.89 -11.99 16.18
C ARG A 70 8.60 -10.91 15.14
N SER A 71 9.57 -10.69 14.26
CA SER A 71 9.44 -9.92 13.03
C SER A 71 10.22 -10.59 11.90
N TYR A 72 10.20 -10.01 10.71
CA TYR A 72 10.96 -10.49 9.57
C TYR A 72 12.02 -9.47 9.14
N LYS A 73 13.27 -9.86 9.31
CA LYS A 73 14.42 -8.98 9.18
C LYS A 73 15.10 -9.19 7.83
N LEU A 74 15.12 -8.12 7.03
CA LEU A 74 15.93 -8.01 5.83
C LEU A 74 17.27 -7.36 6.20
N GLN A 75 18.38 -8.05 5.95
CA GLN A 75 19.72 -7.49 6.06
C GLN A 75 20.29 -7.24 4.67
N ALA A 76 21.07 -6.18 4.54
CA ALA A 76 21.69 -5.77 3.30
C ALA A 76 23.11 -5.27 3.55
N ASP A 77 24.02 -5.65 2.66
CA ASP A 77 25.38 -5.13 2.53
C ASP A 77 25.60 -4.72 1.07
N PHE A 78 25.81 -3.42 0.87
CA PHE A 78 26.04 -2.80 -0.44
C PHE A 78 27.51 -2.41 -0.65
N SER A 79 28.43 -2.83 0.23
CA SER A 79 29.86 -2.49 0.13
C SER A 79 30.50 -3.02 -1.17
N GLY A 80 29.99 -4.12 -1.71
CA GLY A 80 30.40 -4.68 -3.00
C GLY A 80 29.71 -4.05 -4.22
N GLY A 81 28.86 -3.03 -4.02
CA GLY A 81 28.00 -2.46 -5.03
C GLY A 81 26.58 -3.04 -5.00
N GLY A 82 25.95 -3.13 -6.17
CA GLY A 82 24.55 -3.52 -6.33
C GLY A 82 23.54 -2.43 -5.98
N ALA A 83 22.34 -2.55 -6.51
CA ALA A 83 21.32 -1.50 -6.43
C ALA A 83 20.28 -1.75 -5.32
N TYR A 84 19.96 -3.01 -5.04
CA TYR A 84 18.94 -3.36 -4.06
C TYR A 84 19.09 -4.81 -3.58
N VAL A 85 18.55 -5.07 -2.39
CA VAL A 85 18.03 -6.38 -1.98
C VAL A 85 16.59 -6.18 -1.56
N GLY A 86 15.80 -7.24 -1.51
CA GLY A 86 14.38 -7.10 -1.20
C GLY A 86 13.75 -8.33 -0.61
N LEU A 87 12.48 -8.14 -0.25
CA LEU A 87 11.54 -9.21 0.00
C LEU A 87 10.34 -9.02 -0.92
N TRP A 88 9.84 -10.11 -1.46
CA TRP A 88 8.67 -10.15 -2.33
C TRP A 88 7.60 -11.05 -1.73
N ARG A 89 6.33 -10.72 -1.93
CA ARG A 89 5.22 -11.59 -1.54
C ARG A 89 4.19 -11.70 -2.65
N ASP A 90 3.75 -12.93 -2.89
CA ASP A 90 2.58 -13.19 -3.74
C ASP A 90 1.29 -12.75 -3.03
N LEU A 91 0.49 -11.94 -3.72
CA LEU A 91 -0.81 -11.44 -3.27
C LEU A 91 -1.98 -12.12 -3.99
N ALA A 92 -1.77 -13.26 -4.64
CA ALA A 92 -2.82 -14.02 -5.34
C ALA A 92 -4.06 -14.31 -4.46
N SER A 93 -3.88 -14.49 -3.14
CA SER A 93 -4.98 -14.66 -2.18
C SER A 93 -5.92 -13.44 -2.07
N LEU A 94 -5.50 -12.29 -2.58
CA LEU A 94 -6.29 -11.05 -2.61
C LEU A 94 -7.02 -10.84 -3.94
N LYS A 95 -6.86 -11.74 -4.91
CA LYS A 95 -7.52 -11.63 -6.22
C LYS A 95 -9.03 -11.47 -6.04
N GLY A 96 -9.62 -10.51 -6.76
CA GLY A 96 -11.04 -10.19 -6.69
C GLY A 96 -11.45 -9.30 -5.51
N ARG A 97 -10.52 -8.87 -4.66
CA ARG A 97 -10.79 -7.90 -3.58
C ARG A 97 -10.49 -6.47 -4.03
N ASP A 98 -11.30 -5.51 -3.59
CA ASP A 98 -11.01 -4.08 -3.70
C ASP A 98 -9.98 -3.67 -2.63
N VAL A 99 -8.69 -3.69 -2.99
CA VAL A 99 -7.59 -3.36 -2.07
C VAL A 99 -7.26 -1.88 -2.16
N ARG A 100 -7.57 -1.13 -1.10
CA ARG A 100 -7.36 0.33 -1.09
C ARG A 100 -6.10 0.80 -0.38
N GLU A 101 -5.47 -0.09 0.39
CA GLU A 101 -4.35 0.23 1.26
C GLU A 101 -3.56 -1.03 1.63
N LEU A 102 -2.25 -0.89 1.79
CA LEU A 102 -1.34 -1.90 2.32
C LEU A 102 -0.56 -1.34 3.51
N ARG A 103 -0.73 -1.88 4.71
CA ARG A 103 -0.04 -1.37 5.92
C ARG A 103 1.13 -2.26 6.29
N LEU A 104 2.29 -1.66 6.56
CA LEU A 104 3.49 -2.37 7.01
C LEU A 104 4.15 -1.64 8.17
N TRP A 105 4.40 -2.34 9.27
CA TRP A 105 5.24 -1.83 10.35
C TRP A 105 6.70 -2.10 10.02
N VAL A 106 7.49 -1.03 9.89
CA VAL A 106 8.92 -1.13 9.54
C VAL A 106 9.76 -0.42 10.60
N LYS A 107 10.78 -1.11 11.10
CA LYS A 107 11.88 -0.52 11.85
C LYS A 107 13.08 -0.43 10.92
N ALA A 108 13.68 0.75 10.81
CA ALA A 108 14.85 0.99 9.98
C ALA A 108 16.09 1.15 10.86
N VAL A 109 17.17 0.44 10.51
CA VAL A 109 18.49 0.61 11.13
C VAL A 109 19.47 0.85 9.98
N ASN A 110 20.13 2.01 9.98
CA ASN A 110 21.07 2.42 8.92
C ASN A 110 20.45 2.49 7.50
N VAL A 111 19.12 2.61 7.39
CA VAL A 111 18.39 2.77 6.13
C VAL A 111 17.49 3.99 6.24
N THR A 112 17.53 4.89 5.24
CA THR A 112 16.79 6.16 5.24
C THR A 112 15.55 6.15 4.35
N SER A 113 15.44 5.18 3.44
CA SER A 113 14.26 5.03 2.59
C SER A 113 14.15 3.63 2.00
N ILE A 114 12.93 3.28 1.57
CA ILE A 114 12.65 2.04 0.82
C ILE A 114 11.92 2.35 -0.48
N GLY A 115 12.08 1.46 -1.46
CA GLY A 115 11.21 1.37 -2.62
C GLY A 115 10.08 0.38 -2.35
N VAL A 116 8.88 0.67 -2.85
CA VAL A 116 7.75 -0.25 -2.83
C VAL A 116 7.23 -0.41 -4.25
N ARG A 117 7.06 -1.66 -4.66
CA ARG A 117 6.55 -2.04 -5.97
C ARG A 117 5.41 -3.04 -5.79
N LEU A 118 4.34 -2.83 -6.53
CA LEU A 118 3.25 -3.79 -6.70
C LEU A 118 3.08 -4.05 -8.19
N SER A 119 2.90 -5.31 -8.54
CA SER A 119 2.56 -5.75 -9.89
C SER A 119 1.18 -6.40 -9.83
N ASP A 120 0.32 -6.06 -10.78
CA ASP A 120 -0.94 -6.79 -10.96
C ASP A 120 -0.80 -7.90 -12.02
N ASN A 121 -1.89 -8.61 -12.29
CA ASN A 121 -1.93 -9.71 -13.24
C ASN A 121 -1.92 -9.26 -14.72
N THR A 122 -1.84 -7.96 -14.99
CA THR A 122 -1.65 -7.39 -16.33
C THR A 122 -0.21 -6.90 -16.53
N ASP A 123 0.69 -7.27 -15.61
CA ASP A 123 2.07 -6.78 -15.50
C ASP A 123 2.17 -5.26 -15.31
N GLN A 124 1.06 -4.59 -14.95
CA GLN A 124 1.11 -3.18 -14.59
C GLN A 124 1.85 -3.00 -13.26
N ILE A 125 2.87 -2.15 -13.28
CA ILE A 125 3.70 -1.84 -12.12
C ILE A 125 3.26 -0.52 -11.48
N PHE A 126 2.93 -0.59 -10.20
CA PHE A 126 2.72 0.56 -9.32
C PHE A 126 3.93 0.67 -8.40
N GLN A 127 4.72 1.74 -8.55
CA GLN A 127 5.97 1.88 -7.82
C GLN A 127 6.08 3.24 -7.16
N LYS A 128 6.58 3.23 -5.92
CA LYS A 128 7.01 4.43 -5.21
C LYS A 128 8.42 4.23 -4.69
N ASN A 129 9.34 5.03 -5.19
CA ASN A 129 10.73 5.04 -4.74
C ASN A 129 10.92 6.02 -3.60
N GLY A 130 11.94 5.76 -2.77
CA GLY A 130 12.40 6.72 -1.78
C GLY A 130 11.38 7.06 -0.70
N VAL A 131 10.50 6.12 -0.33
CA VAL A 131 9.61 6.28 0.83
C VAL A 131 10.49 6.49 2.05
N LYS A 132 10.51 7.72 2.57
CA LYS A 132 11.39 8.11 3.67
C LYS A 132 11.03 7.33 4.92
N LEU A 133 12.03 6.71 5.52
CA LEU A 133 11.95 6.08 6.83
C LEU A 133 12.58 7.06 7.83
N ALA A 134 11.82 7.40 8.85
CA ALA A 134 12.36 8.09 10.01
C ALA A 134 13.02 7.06 10.95
N ALA A 135 14.18 7.39 11.50
CA ALA A 135 14.74 6.62 12.60
C ALA A 135 13.75 6.72 13.78
N THR A 136 13.03 5.64 14.06
CA THR A 136 12.01 5.64 15.11
C THR A 136 12.37 4.59 16.17
N PRO A 137 12.32 4.93 17.47
CA PRO A 137 12.51 3.95 18.56
C PRO A 137 11.44 2.86 18.59
N ARG A 138 10.28 3.09 17.94
CA ARG A 138 9.22 2.10 17.72
C ARG A 138 8.78 2.11 16.25
N PRO A 139 8.48 0.96 15.63
CA PRO A 139 8.05 0.91 14.24
C PRO A 139 6.80 1.77 14.06
N ARG A 140 6.80 2.73 13.11
CA ARG A 140 5.57 3.40 12.66
C ARG A 140 5.65 3.76 11.19
N TYR A 141 5.12 2.89 10.33
CA TYR A 141 4.75 3.29 8.98
C TYR A 141 3.37 2.72 8.64
N VAL A 142 2.53 3.56 8.04
CA VAL A 142 1.32 3.14 7.35
C VAL A 142 1.57 3.58 5.92
N LEU A 143 1.89 2.63 5.04
CA LEU A 143 2.02 2.94 3.64
C LEU A 143 0.62 3.00 3.01
N ALA A 144 -0.05 4.14 3.15
CA ALA A 144 -1.30 4.36 2.44
C ALA A 144 -1.04 4.47 0.93
N LEU A 145 -0.96 3.33 0.24
CA LEU A 145 -1.03 3.26 -1.22
C LEU A 145 -2.48 3.53 -1.61
N ARG A 146 -2.83 4.82 -1.64
CA ARG A 146 -4.17 5.26 -2.02
C ARG A 146 -4.39 4.85 -3.48
N TYR A 147 -5.36 3.95 -3.67
CA TYR A 147 -5.82 3.38 -4.95
C TYR A 147 -4.92 2.29 -5.56
N ILE A 148 -5.24 1.02 -5.27
CA ILE A 148 -4.82 -0.13 -6.09
C ILE A 148 -6.09 -0.78 -6.63
N LYS A 149 -6.52 -0.40 -7.84
CA LYS A 149 -7.63 -1.11 -8.49
C LYS A 149 -7.08 -2.42 -9.06
N VAL A 150 -7.07 -3.48 -8.25
CA VAL A 150 -6.84 -4.85 -8.75
C VAL A 150 -8.05 -5.21 -9.62
N ARG A 151 -8.03 -4.89 -10.92
CA ARG A 151 -9.08 -5.31 -11.84
C ARG A 151 -8.96 -6.82 -12.02
N GLY A 152 -9.78 -7.58 -11.31
CA GLY A 152 -10.12 -8.93 -11.70
C GLY A 152 -10.81 -8.86 -13.06
N ILE A 153 -10.12 -9.28 -14.11
CA ILE A 153 -10.81 -9.68 -15.34
C ILE A 153 -11.35 -11.08 -15.05
N SER A 154 -12.66 -11.22 -15.18
CA SER A 154 -13.40 -12.47 -15.23
C SER A 154 -12.65 -13.49 -16.09
N GLY A 155 -12.59 -14.74 -15.62
CA GLY A 155 -12.12 -15.85 -16.44
C GLY A 155 -13.00 -16.05 -17.68
N PRO A 156 -12.53 -16.85 -18.65
CA PRO A 156 -13.32 -17.24 -19.82
C PRO A 156 -14.64 -17.91 -19.42
#